data_AF-A0A0D2KE02-F1
#
_entry.id   AF-A0A0D2KE02-F1
#
_cell.length_a   1.000
_cell.length_b   1.000
_cell.length_c   1.000
_cell.angle_alpha   90.00
_cell.angle_beta   90.00
_cell.angle_gamma   90.00
#
_symmetry.space_group_name_H-M   'P 1'
#
loop_
_entity.id
_entity.type
_entity.pdbx_description
1 polymer ?
#
loop_
_entity_poly.entity_id
_entity_poly.type
_entity_poly.pdbx_seq_one_letter_code
_entity_poly.pdbx_strand_id
1 'polypeptide(L)' 'MHSSDRQKVTEWASGGSLASFLSDRRHRRGVPEDLAAFILRQLWAAVERLHEHRVAYRDIKVKAFYRCLTVV' A
#
# COMPACT_ATOMS: atom_id res chain seq x y z
N MET A 1 -17.59 -14.86 26.71
CA MET A 1 -16.90 -13.84 25.89
C MET A 1 -17.04 -14.25 24.43
N HIS A 2 -17.95 -13.62 23.67
CA HIS A 2 -18.06 -13.82 22.23
C HIS A 2 -17.01 -12.92 21.57
N SER A 3 -15.89 -13.50 21.13
CA SER A 3 -14.98 -12.82 20.20
C SER A 3 -15.70 -12.78 18.84
N SER A 4 -16.40 -11.69 18.54
CA SER A 4 -16.95 -11.48 17.21
C SER A 4 -15.80 -11.18 16.25
N ASP A 5 -15.38 -12.18 15.47
CA ASP A 5 -14.41 -12.01 14.38
C ASP A 5 -14.97 -11.03 13.34
N ARG A 6 -14.46 -9.79 13.35
CA ARG A 6 -14.83 -8.78 12.36
C ARG A 6 -14.09 -9.04 11.05
N GLN A 7 -14.80 -9.60 10.09
CA GLN A 7 -14.31 -9.76 8.73
C GLN A 7 -14.55 -8.46 7.93
N LYS A 8 -13.57 -8.08 7.11
CA LYS A 8 -13.67 -6.94 6.19
C LYS A 8 -13.64 -7.47 4.76
N VAL A 9 -14.68 -7.16 3.98
CA VAL A 9 -14.74 -7.48 2.55
C VAL A 9 -14.45 -6.20 1.77
N THR A 10 -13.46 -6.25 0.89
CA THR A 10 -13.04 -5.13 0.03
C THR A 10 -12.80 -5.64 -1.39
N GLU A 11 -12.54 -4.73 -2.33
CA GLU A 11 -12.07 -5.11 -3.66
C GLU A 11 -10.78 -5.94 -3.60
N TRP A 12 -10.60 -6.83 -4.57
CA TRP A 12 -9.44 -7.71 -4.65
C TRP A 12 -8.26 -7.02 -5.34
N ALA A 13 -7.17 -6.82 -4.61
CA ALA A 13 -5.92 -6.30 -5.14
C ALA A 13 -5.01 -7.44 -5.63
N SER A 14 -5.17 -7.82 -6.90
CA SER A 14 -4.44 -8.95 -7.53
C SER A 14 -2.91 -8.82 -7.54
N GLY A 15 -2.36 -7.62 -7.39
CA GLY A 15 -0.92 -7.36 -7.30
C GLY A 15 -0.32 -7.56 -5.90
N GLY A 16 -1.15 -7.88 -4.90
CA GLY A 16 -0.73 -8.08 -3.51
C GLY A 16 -0.32 -6.78 -2.81
N SER A 17 0.38 -6.89 -1.69
CA SER A 17 0.89 -5.73 -0.94
C SER A 17 2.16 -5.15 -1.57
N LEU A 18 2.45 -3.88 -1.29
CA LEU A 18 3.74 -3.26 -1.62
C LEU A 18 4.88 -3.99 -0.87
N ALA A 19 4.64 -4.49 0.34
CA ALA A 19 5.60 -5.32 1.07
C ALA A 19 5.96 -6.61 0.31
N SER A 20 4.97 -7.35 -0.20
CA SER A 20 5.21 -8.56 -1.00
C SER A 20 5.92 -8.26 -2.31
N PHE A 21 5.63 -7.11 -2.91
CA PHE A 21 6.33 -6.65 -4.10
C PHE A 21 7.81 -6.37 -3.82
N LEU A 22 8.12 -5.57 -2.80
CA LEU A 22 9.50 -5.22 -2.47
C LEU A 22 10.32 -6.42 -1.95
N SER A 23 9.65 -7.43 -1.42
CA SER A 23 10.29 -8.68 -0.95
C SER A 23 10.61 -9.67 -2.07
N ASP A 24 10.15 -9.41 -3.31
CA ASP A 24 10.44 -10.28 -4.46
C ASP A 24 11.95 -10.36 -4.71
N ARG A 25 12.45 -11.56 -5.07
CA ARG A 25 13.86 -11.79 -5.37
C ARG A 25 14.43 -10.81 -6.39
N ARG A 26 13.60 -10.34 -7.34
CA ARG A 26 14.00 -9.35 -8.35
C ARG A 26 14.32 -7.97 -7.77
N HIS A 27 13.87 -7.67 -6.55
CA HIS A 27 14.09 -6.39 -5.86
C HIS A 27 14.99 -6.54 -4.62
N ARG A 28 15.66 -7.68 -4.44
CA ARG A 28 16.51 -7.94 -3.27
C ARG A 28 17.66 -6.95 -3.12
N ARG A 29 18.12 -6.34 -4.21
CA ARG A 29 19.16 -5.29 -4.23
C ARG A 29 18.59 -3.87 -4.21
N GLY A 30 17.28 -3.72 -3.97
CA GLY A 30 16.55 -2.47 -4.12
C GLY A 30 15.74 -2.42 -5.42
N VAL A 31 14.96 -1.36 -5.56
CA VAL A 31 14.22 -1.01 -6.78
C VAL A 31 14.94 0.14 -7.50
N PRO A 32 14.77 0.28 -8.83
CA PRO A 32 15.22 1.48 -9.54
C PRO A 32 14.65 2.74 -8.90
N GLU A 33 15.43 3.82 -8.88
CA GLU A 33 15.04 5.09 -8.25
C GLU A 33 13.76 5.66 -8.87
N ASP A 34 13.61 5.60 -10.19
CA ASP A 34 12.40 6.07 -10.89
C ASP A 34 11.14 5.34 -10.40
N LEU A 35 11.26 4.03 -10.16
CA LEU A 35 10.17 3.23 -9.63
C LEU A 35 9.89 3.57 -8.16
N ALA A 36 10.93 3.78 -7.35
CA ALA A 36 10.78 4.24 -5.97
C ALA A 36 10.07 5.60 -5.91
N ALA A 37 10.49 6.56 -6.75
CA ALA A 37 9.89 7.88 -6.86
C ALA A 37 8.43 7.80 -7.30
N PHE A 38 8.12 6.95 -8.29
CA PHE A 38 6.74 6.71 -8.72
C PHE A 38 5.88 6.19 -7.56
N ILE A 39 6.34 5.15 -6.85
CA ILE A 39 5.62 4.59 -5.70
C ILE A 39 5.42 5.65 -4.62
N LEU A 40 6.47 6.41 -4.27
CA LEU A 40 6.41 7.45 -3.24
C LEU A 40 5.43 8.56 -3.59
N ARG A 41 5.34 8.99 -4.86
CA ARG A 41 4.34 9.99 -5.29
C ARG A 41 2.91 9.50 -5.07
N GLN A 42 2.63 8.24 -5.36
CA GLN A 42 1.29 7.66 -5.12
C GLN A 42 0.97 7.59 -3.63
N LEU A 43 1.94 7.21 -2.79
CA LEU A 43 1.78 7.21 -1.34
C LEU A 43 1.56 8.62 -0.79
N TRP A 44 2.32 9.59 -1.30
CA TRP A 44 2.17 11.00 -0.93
C TRP A 44 0.77 11.51 -1.25
N ALA A 45 0.29 11.30 -2.48
CA ALA A 45 -1.05 11.71 -2.89
C ALA A 45 -2.14 11.06 -2.02
N ALA A 46 -1.99 9.79 -1.66
CA ALA A 46 -2.93 9.12 -0.77
C ALA A 46 -2.96 9.76 0.64
N VAL A 47 -1.79 10.06 1.22
CA VAL A 47 -1.68 10.70 2.53
C VAL A 47 -2.21 12.14 2.50
N GLU A 48 -1.91 12.89 1.45
CA GLU A 48 -2.42 14.24 1.23
C GLU A 48 -3.96 14.25 1.25
N ARG A 49 -4.59 13.33 0.52
CA ARG A 49 -6.06 13.18 0.54
C ARG A 49 -6.64 12.83 1.89
N LEU A 50 -5.95 12.03 2.69
CA LEU A 50 -6.38 11.74 4.06
C LEU A 50 -6.30 12.99 4.95
N HIS A 51 -5.22 13.76 4.81
CA HIS A 51 -5.02 15.00 5.55
C HIS A 51 -6.03 16.08 5.18
N GLU A 52 -6.42 16.20 3.90
CA GLU A 52 -7.52 17.08 3.46
C GLU A 52 -8.82 16.80 4.22
N HIS A 53 -9.07 15.53 4.57
CA HIS A 53 -10.25 15.08 5.31
C HIS A 53 -10.02 15.02 6.83
N ARG A 54 -8.91 15.60 7.33
CA ARG A 54 -8.50 15.60 8.75
C ARG A 54 -8.34 14.20 9.34
N VAL A 55 -8.01 13.21 8.50
CA VAL A 55 -7.71 11.83 8.90
C VAL A 55 -6.20 11.64 8.95
N ALA A 56 -5.66 11.32 10.12
CA ALA A 56 -4.26 10.93 10.25
C ALA A 56 -4.12 9.41 10.05
N TYR A 57 -3.43 8.99 8.99
CA TYR A 57 -3.06 7.58 8.81
C TYR A 57 -1.89 7.23 9.73
N ARG A 58 -2.19 6.70 10.92
CA ARG A 58 -1.18 6.47 11.97
C ARG A 58 -0.32 5.21 11.77
N ASP A 59 -0.54 4.45 10.69
CA ASP A 59 0.15 3.19 10.42
C ASP A 59 0.72 3.12 9.00
N ILE A 60 1.42 4.18 8.57
CA ILE A 60 2.07 4.23 7.24
C ILE A 60 3.18 3.17 7.19
N LYS A 61 2.86 2.00 6.64
CA LYS A 61 3.78 0.88 6.44
C LYS A 61 3.53 0.24 5.09
N VAL A 62 4.57 -0.32 4.48
CA VAL A 62 4.49 -1.01 3.17
C VAL A 62 3.48 -2.17 3.11
N LYS A 63 3.08 -2.74 4.25
CA LYS A 63 2.04 -3.79 4.32
C LYS A 63 0.62 -3.24 4.17
N ALA A 64 0.44 -1.95 4.43
CA ALA A 64 -0.87 -1.30 4.43
C ALA A 64 -1.28 -0.80 3.03
N PHE A 65 -0.35 -0.82 2.08
CA PHE A 65 -0.58 -0.43 0.69
C PHE A 65 -0.62 -1.66 -0.21
N TYR A 66 -1.65 -1.73 -1.05
CA TYR A 66 -1.89 -2.83 -1.97
C TYR A 66 -1.79 -2.34 -3.42
N ARG A 67 -1.27 -3.20 -4.30
CA ARG A 67 -1.19 -2.93 -5.73
C ARG A 67 -2.37 -3.59 -6.43
N CYS A 68 -3.21 -2.78 -7.07
CA CYS A 68 -4.15 -3.27 -8.05
C CYS A 68 -3.43 -3.29 -9.42
N LEU A 69 -3.54 -4.37 -10.19
CA LEU A 69 -2.86 -4.50 -11.50
C LEU A 69 -3.43 -3.55 -12.59
N THR A 70 -4.34 -2.64 -12.24
CA THR A 70 -5.15 -1.85 -13.19
C THR A 70 -5.04 -0.33 -12.99
N VAL A 71 -3.91 0.19 -12.53
CA VAL A 71 -3.61 1.62 -12.71
C VAL A 71 -2.19 1.74 -13.25
N VAL A 72 -2.15 2.34 -14.43
CA VAL A 72 -1.02 2.62 -15.34
C VAL A 72 0.18 3.21 -14.62
#